data_AF-A0A0G0I3R5-F1
#
_entry.id   AF-A0A0G0I3R5-F1
#
_cell.length_a   1.000
_cell.length_b   1.000
_cell.length_c   1.000
_cell.angle_alpha   90.00
_cell.angle_beta   90.00
_cell.angle_gamma   90.00
#
_symmetry.space_group_name_H-M   'P 1'
#
loop_
_entity.id
_entity.type
_entity.pdbx_description
1 polymer ?
#
loop_
_entity_poly.entity_id
_entity_poly.type
_entity_poly.pdbx_seq_one_letter_code
_entity_poly.pdbx_strand_id
1 'polypeptide(L)'
;MKIKKKKSALLWLTTSFIVPNILYTTPQSTTHTHALDQELESFLENKTPLHLSVQSLKNFISRGPTESIYTKFTKSHDDHMTSKKNIFNATFVKYIKTIYNEPSYAEVLSQNATHIVDFLELTTEMSLGVETTYVALRLFYNKLKAAELIDDSMMLQILPHLNPHLGRFFDEHMQETSLIDLDVIKQHIEKTIDAKLSAHQTTSQPSSNDIVQDIMAMVHQEEQRIQKRASKQAARERLRAVVLRFLDLALNKLMWNIDAPESIWQSFLTITQQLQMLGAENIINHLDDLDDLLWTTTHRFCYFIDLLGGHLPLSFFEEIEYDLTNNLVFFLEAPEQDHEITSKKNTIAQTLIKAKAKAYAYETQGLMS
;
A
#
# COMPACT_ATOMS: atom_id res chain seq x y z
N MET A 1 -57.56 11.17 -12.78
CA MET A 1 -56.28 10.44 -12.67
C MET A 1 -56.56 9.00 -12.29
N LYS A 2 -56.22 8.04 -13.16
CA LYS A 2 -56.59 6.62 -13.05
C LYS A 2 -55.54 5.85 -12.22
N ILE A 3 -56.01 5.21 -11.17
CA ILE A 3 -55.30 4.21 -10.36
C ILE A 3 -55.19 2.91 -11.17
N LYS A 4 -54.00 2.31 -11.26
CA LYS A 4 -53.84 0.91 -11.67
C LYS A 4 -53.02 0.16 -10.62
N LYS A 5 -53.74 -0.70 -9.90
CA LYS A 5 -53.23 -1.84 -9.13
C LYS A 5 -52.65 -2.89 -10.09
N LYS A 6 -51.58 -3.57 -9.69
CA LYS A 6 -51.30 -4.95 -10.10
C LYS A 6 -50.98 -5.80 -8.87
N LYS A 7 -51.87 -6.75 -8.60
CA LYS A 7 -51.67 -7.95 -7.78
C LYS A 7 -51.51 -9.14 -8.75
N SER A 8 -50.66 -10.11 -8.41
CA SER A 8 -50.82 -11.57 -8.59
C SER A 8 -49.51 -12.23 -8.14
N ALA A 9 -49.49 -12.95 -7.01
CA ALA A 9 -49.82 -14.39 -6.83
C ALA A 9 -48.56 -15.25 -7.04
N LEU A 10 -47.85 -15.70 -5.99
CA LEU A 10 -48.07 -16.92 -5.17
C LEU A 10 -48.07 -18.22 -5.99
N LEU A 11 -47.02 -19.03 -5.85
CA LEU A 11 -47.17 -20.48 -5.73
C LEU A 11 -45.95 -21.11 -5.01
N TRP A 12 -46.28 -21.91 -4.01
CA TRP A 12 -45.40 -22.78 -3.23
C TRP A 12 -45.05 -24.04 -4.03
N LEU A 13 -43.84 -24.57 -3.86
CA LEU A 13 -43.56 -26.00 -4.04
C LEU A 13 -42.69 -26.50 -2.89
N THR A 14 -43.35 -27.28 -2.03
CA THR A 14 -42.79 -28.22 -1.08
C THR A 14 -42.45 -29.51 -1.82
N THR A 15 -41.21 -29.98 -1.70
CA THR A 15 -40.85 -31.36 -2.05
C THR A 15 -40.01 -31.97 -0.95
N SER A 16 -40.68 -32.83 -0.18
CA SER A 16 -40.14 -33.83 0.70
C SER A 16 -39.16 -34.74 -0.04
N PHE A 17 -37.99 -35.00 0.54
CA PHE A 17 -37.14 -36.11 0.13
C PHE A 17 -37.16 -37.22 1.18
N ILE A 18 -37.45 -38.40 0.66
CA ILE A 18 -37.61 -39.69 1.32
C ILE A 18 -36.22 -40.22 1.68
N VAL A 19 -36.10 -40.70 2.91
CA VAL A 19 -34.96 -41.47 3.44
C VAL A 19 -35.01 -42.89 2.86
N PRO A 20 -33.95 -43.39 2.21
CA PRO A 20 -33.78 -44.82 2.00
C PRO A 20 -32.94 -45.42 3.12
N ASN A 21 -33.52 -46.40 3.82
CA ASN A 21 -32.80 -47.41 4.58
C ASN A 21 -31.76 -48.09 3.70
N ILE A 22 -30.48 -48.02 4.07
CA ILE A 22 -29.41 -48.83 3.49
C ILE A 22 -28.94 -49.81 4.57
N LEU A 23 -29.09 -51.09 4.22
CA LEU A 23 -28.61 -52.25 4.95
C LEU A 23 -27.09 -52.25 5.07
N TYR A 24 -26.60 -52.59 6.26
CA TYR A 24 -25.21 -52.91 6.52
C TYR A 24 -24.78 -54.14 5.71
N THR A 25 -23.84 -53.95 4.79
CA THR A 25 -22.96 -55.01 4.30
C THR A 25 -21.52 -54.52 4.46
N THR A 26 -20.75 -55.19 5.31
CA THR A 26 -19.31 -55.05 5.43
C THR A 26 -18.61 -55.69 4.22
N PRO A 27 -17.72 -54.97 3.52
CA PRO A 27 -16.67 -55.59 2.73
C PRO A 27 -15.29 -55.31 3.33
N GLN A 28 -14.42 -56.28 3.09
CA GLN A 28 -13.06 -56.37 3.59
C GLN A 28 -12.14 -55.28 2.98
N SER A 29 -11.35 -54.63 3.85
CA SER A 29 -9.89 -54.43 3.77
C SER A 29 -9.22 -55.17 2.57
N THR A 30 -8.34 -54.62 1.74
CA THR A 30 -7.33 -53.55 1.86
C THR A 30 -6.85 -53.23 0.43
N THR A 31 -7.05 -52.00 -0.07
CA THR A 31 -6.29 -51.39 -1.20
C THR A 31 -6.75 -49.96 -1.52
N HIS A 32 -7.89 -49.50 -0.98
CA HIS A 32 -8.43 -48.16 -1.26
C HIS A 32 -7.90 -47.01 -0.38
N THR A 33 -7.14 -47.31 0.69
CA THR A 33 -6.60 -46.27 1.59
C THR A 33 -5.51 -45.42 0.94
N HIS A 34 -4.67 -46.00 0.08
CA HIS A 34 -3.53 -45.27 -0.49
C HIS A 34 -3.91 -44.16 -1.49
N ALA A 35 -5.05 -44.33 -2.18
CA ALA A 35 -5.57 -43.33 -3.12
C ALA A 35 -6.30 -42.19 -2.39
N LEU A 36 -7.04 -42.52 -1.33
CA LEU A 36 -7.70 -41.53 -0.47
C LEU A 36 -6.68 -40.73 0.34
N ASP A 37 -5.61 -41.37 0.81
CA ASP A 37 -4.51 -40.68 1.50
C ASP A 37 -3.72 -39.77 0.54
N GLN A 38 -3.51 -40.16 -0.73
CA GLN A 38 -2.92 -39.26 -1.74
C GLN A 38 -3.83 -38.10 -2.13
N GLU A 39 -5.15 -38.33 -2.22
CA GLU A 39 -6.12 -37.28 -2.53
C GLU A 39 -6.25 -36.31 -1.33
N LEU A 40 -6.24 -36.82 -0.10
CA LEU A 40 -6.23 -36.04 1.13
C LEU A 40 -4.91 -35.29 1.32
N GLU A 41 -3.77 -35.89 1.02
CA GLU A 41 -2.46 -35.22 1.02
C GLU A 41 -2.41 -34.13 -0.06
N SER A 42 -2.94 -34.37 -1.27
CA SER A 42 -3.05 -33.34 -2.31
C SER A 42 -4.02 -32.21 -1.92
N PHE A 43 -5.06 -32.53 -1.13
CA PHE A 43 -6.02 -31.57 -0.61
C PHE A 43 -5.48 -30.79 0.59
N LEU A 44 -4.57 -31.38 1.38
CA LEU A 44 -3.81 -30.72 2.44
C LEU A 44 -2.62 -29.92 1.88
N GLU A 45 -2.13 -30.28 0.70
CA GLU A 45 -1.18 -29.49 -0.10
C GLU A 45 -1.85 -28.29 -0.80
N ASN A 46 -3.20 -28.20 -0.82
CA ASN A 46 -3.87 -26.95 -1.16
C ASN A 46 -3.49 -25.92 -0.12
N LYS A 47 -2.54 -25.05 -0.49
CA LYS A 47 -2.01 -23.98 0.35
C LYS A 47 -3.18 -23.20 0.94
N THR A 48 -3.47 -23.44 2.21
CA THR A 48 -4.49 -22.68 2.93
C THR A 48 -4.06 -21.21 2.98
N PRO A 49 -5.00 -20.25 3.10
CA PRO A 49 -4.68 -18.84 3.31
C PRO A 49 -3.66 -18.64 4.45
N LEU A 50 -3.77 -19.46 5.51
CA LEU A 50 -2.84 -19.46 6.64
C LEU A 50 -1.42 -19.93 6.25
N HIS A 51 -1.29 -20.89 5.34
CA HIS A 51 0.02 -21.33 4.86
C HIS A 51 0.71 -20.23 4.03
N LEU A 52 -0.05 -19.44 3.27
CA LEU A 52 0.49 -18.32 2.49
C LEU A 52 1.00 -17.18 3.38
N SER A 53 0.37 -16.92 4.53
CA SER A 53 0.79 -15.83 5.45
C SER A 53 2.10 -16.13 6.18
N VAL A 54 2.47 -17.41 6.34
CA VAL A 54 3.71 -17.83 7.03
C VAL A 54 4.93 -17.79 6.09
N GLN A 55 4.72 -17.75 4.77
CA GLN A 55 5.80 -17.76 3.79
C GLN A 55 6.33 -16.35 3.48
N SER A 56 7.04 -15.77 4.46
CA SER A 56 7.64 -14.43 4.33
C SER A 56 8.50 -14.27 3.07
N LEU A 57 8.50 -13.08 2.47
CA LEU A 57 9.32 -12.80 1.28
C LEU A 57 10.82 -12.92 1.62
N LYS A 58 11.19 -12.58 2.85
CA LYS A 58 12.54 -12.79 3.39
C LYS A 58 12.92 -14.27 3.42
N ASN A 59 11.98 -15.19 3.72
CA ASN A 59 12.23 -16.64 3.69
C ASN A 59 12.51 -17.15 2.27
N PHE A 60 11.90 -16.56 1.24
CA PHE A 60 12.24 -16.90 -0.15
C PHE A 60 13.66 -16.48 -0.51
N ILE A 61 14.14 -15.35 0.03
CA ILE A 61 15.49 -14.84 -0.21
C ILE A 61 16.52 -15.66 0.54
N SER A 62 16.28 -15.97 1.81
CA SER A 62 17.20 -16.76 2.63
C SER A 62 17.37 -18.19 2.11
N ARG A 63 16.33 -18.76 1.49
CA ARG A 63 16.39 -20.10 0.88
C ARG A 63 17.15 -20.14 -0.44
N GLY A 64 17.31 -19.02 -1.13
CA GLY A 64 18.13 -18.84 -2.34
C GLY A 64 17.87 -19.81 -3.50
N PRO A 65 18.38 -19.54 -4.70
CA PRO A 65 18.62 -20.60 -5.68
C PRO A 65 19.74 -21.49 -5.13
N THR A 66 19.48 -22.80 -5.04
CA THR A 66 20.47 -23.83 -4.72
C THR A 66 21.79 -23.56 -5.44
N GLU A 67 22.90 -23.65 -4.70
CA GLU A 67 24.31 -23.26 -4.93
C GLU A 67 24.87 -23.19 -6.37
N SER A 68 24.23 -23.81 -7.36
CA SER A 68 24.63 -23.84 -8.78
C SER A 68 24.71 -22.49 -9.51
N ILE A 69 24.04 -21.43 -9.03
CA ILE A 69 24.07 -20.10 -9.68
C ILE A 69 25.21 -19.22 -9.13
N TYR A 70 25.63 -19.42 -7.87
CA TYR A 70 26.56 -18.53 -7.18
C TYR A 70 28.03 -18.74 -7.54
N THR A 71 28.41 -19.93 -8.00
CA THR A 71 29.81 -20.27 -8.29
C THR A 71 30.42 -19.54 -9.49
N LYS A 72 29.68 -18.68 -10.21
CA LYS A 72 30.18 -17.95 -11.39
C LYS A 72 30.40 -16.45 -11.21
N PHE A 73 30.05 -15.83 -10.07
CA PHE A 73 29.90 -14.36 -10.00
C PHE A 73 30.80 -13.61 -8.99
N THR A 74 31.84 -14.21 -8.41
CA THR A 74 32.63 -13.54 -7.36
C THR A 74 34.05 -13.16 -7.77
N LYS A 75 34.24 -12.08 -8.56
CA LYS A 75 35.52 -11.32 -8.62
C LYS A 75 35.35 -9.82 -8.99
N SER A 76 34.52 -9.04 -8.28
CA SER A 76 34.61 -7.56 -8.25
C SER A 76 33.66 -6.96 -7.20
N HIS A 77 33.96 -5.77 -6.65
CA HIS A 77 33.07 -5.07 -5.72
C HIS A 77 31.83 -4.50 -6.42
N ASP A 78 31.96 -4.10 -7.70
CA ASP A 78 30.83 -3.70 -8.56
C ASP A 78 29.94 -4.90 -8.97
N ASP A 79 30.51 -6.12 -8.98
CA ASP A 79 29.73 -7.35 -9.19
C ASP A 79 28.79 -7.63 -8.01
N HIS A 80 29.11 -7.17 -6.80
CA HIS A 80 28.35 -7.51 -5.59
C HIS A 80 26.98 -6.80 -5.52
N MET A 81 26.91 -5.51 -5.90
CA MET A 81 25.63 -4.77 -5.99
C MET A 81 24.74 -5.33 -7.10
N THR A 82 25.35 -5.65 -8.25
CA THR A 82 24.68 -6.32 -9.37
C THR A 82 24.15 -7.70 -8.96
N SER A 83 24.91 -8.43 -8.14
CA SER A 83 24.51 -9.72 -7.57
C SER A 83 23.28 -9.61 -6.67
N LYS A 84 23.25 -8.67 -5.70
CA LYS A 84 22.08 -8.49 -4.81
C LYS A 84 20.79 -8.20 -5.56
N LYS A 85 20.84 -7.29 -6.54
CA LYS A 85 19.66 -6.95 -7.37
C LYS A 85 19.19 -8.15 -8.20
N ASN A 86 20.12 -8.94 -8.73
CA ASN A 86 19.78 -10.14 -9.49
C ASN A 86 19.16 -11.23 -8.60
N ILE A 87 19.67 -11.41 -7.38
CA ILE A 87 19.09 -12.32 -6.38
C ILE A 87 17.68 -11.89 -6.04
N PHE A 88 17.48 -10.60 -5.74
CA PHE A 88 16.14 -10.05 -5.50
C PHE A 88 15.21 -10.33 -6.68
N ASN A 89 15.60 -9.99 -7.91
CA ASN A 89 14.76 -10.18 -9.09
C ASN A 89 14.38 -11.66 -9.30
N ALA A 90 15.34 -12.58 -9.19
CA ALA A 90 15.07 -14.01 -9.34
C ALA A 90 14.10 -14.51 -8.26
N THR A 91 14.28 -14.03 -7.02
CA THR A 91 13.45 -14.43 -5.88
C THR A 91 12.07 -13.83 -5.97
N PHE A 92 11.96 -12.56 -6.36
CA PHE A 92 10.70 -11.86 -6.53
C PHE A 92 9.88 -12.48 -7.68
N VAL A 93 10.52 -12.90 -8.77
CA VAL A 93 9.85 -13.67 -9.83
C VAL A 93 9.33 -15.01 -9.31
N LYS A 94 10.09 -15.71 -8.48
CA LYS A 94 9.63 -16.96 -7.84
C LYS A 94 8.43 -16.70 -6.95
N TYR A 95 8.51 -15.71 -6.07
CA TYR A 95 7.40 -15.26 -5.23
C TYR A 95 6.15 -14.93 -6.05
N ILE A 96 6.31 -14.20 -7.17
CA ILE A 96 5.18 -13.87 -8.04
C ILE A 96 4.48 -15.14 -8.56
N LYS A 97 5.28 -16.10 -9.03
CA LYS A 97 4.76 -17.36 -9.57
C LYS A 97 4.11 -18.25 -8.51
N THR A 98 4.63 -18.26 -7.28
CA THR A 98 4.23 -19.24 -6.25
C THR A 98 3.23 -18.73 -5.23
N ILE A 99 3.17 -17.41 -5.00
CA ILE A 99 2.35 -16.78 -3.96
C ILE A 99 1.45 -15.71 -4.57
N TYR A 100 2.02 -14.73 -5.28
CA TYR A 100 1.25 -13.58 -5.77
C TYR A 100 0.08 -13.97 -6.68
N ASN A 101 0.31 -14.94 -7.57
CA ASN A 101 -0.70 -15.40 -8.53
C ASN A 101 -1.77 -16.33 -7.93
N GLU A 102 -1.62 -16.75 -6.67
CA GLU A 102 -2.65 -17.57 -6.01
C GLU A 102 -3.96 -16.76 -5.88
N PRO A 103 -5.13 -17.32 -6.23
CA PRO A 103 -6.40 -16.58 -6.20
C PRO A 103 -6.73 -16.02 -4.82
N SER A 104 -6.51 -16.80 -3.76
CA SER A 104 -6.75 -16.44 -2.36
C SER A 104 -5.77 -15.41 -1.81
N TYR A 105 -4.69 -15.08 -2.53
CA TYR A 105 -3.65 -14.22 -2.00
C TYR A 105 -4.12 -12.77 -1.73
N ALA A 106 -5.14 -12.29 -2.44
CA ALA A 106 -5.70 -10.96 -2.17
C ALA A 106 -6.35 -10.88 -0.77
N GLU A 107 -7.02 -11.95 -0.35
CA GLU A 107 -7.65 -12.05 0.96
C GLU A 107 -6.60 -12.10 2.07
N VAL A 108 -5.55 -12.92 1.91
CA VAL A 108 -4.42 -12.97 2.85
C VAL A 108 -3.78 -11.59 3.00
N LEU A 109 -3.53 -10.90 1.88
CA LEU A 109 -2.90 -9.59 1.88
C LEU A 109 -3.78 -8.50 2.51
N SER A 110 -5.10 -8.67 2.48
CA SER A 110 -6.05 -7.74 3.06
C SER A 110 -6.11 -7.78 4.59
N GLN A 111 -5.67 -8.90 5.18
CA GLN A 111 -5.66 -9.12 6.63
C GLN A 111 -4.24 -9.05 7.22
N ASN A 112 -3.23 -9.33 6.40
CA ASN A 112 -1.86 -9.42 6.86
C ASN A 112 -0.91 -8.77 5.85
N ALA A 113 -0.15 -7.81 6.37
CA ALA A 113 0.71 -6.93 5.60
C ALA A 113 2.17 -7.40 5.53
N THR A 114 2.51 -8.55 6.14
CA THR A 114 3.88 -9.05 6.31
C THR A 114 4.66 -9.06 5.00
N HIS A 115 4.07 -9.49 3.88
CA HIS A 115 4.78 -9.51 2.60
C HIS A 115 5.12 -8.11 2.06
N ILE A 116 4.27 -7.10 2.34
CA ILE A 116 4.54 -5.71 1.97
C ILE A 116 5.61 -5.14 2.89
N VAL A 117 5.51 -5.39 4.20
CA VAL A 117 6.51 -4.96 5.20
C VAL A 117 7.88 -5.56 4.89
N ASP A 118 7.97 -6.88 4.69
CA ASP A 118 9.19 -7.56 4.27
C ASP A 118 9.78 -6.92 3.02
N PHE A 119 8.93 -6.64 2.02
CA PHE A 119 9.36 -6.00 0.79
C PHE A 119 9.93 -4.60 1.04
N LEU A 120 9.27 -3.77 1.86
CA LEU A 120 9.74 -2.44 2.23
C LEU A 120 11.11 -2.51 2.90
N GLU A 121 11.28 -3.41 3.86
CA GLU A 121 12.56 -3.65 4.55
C GLU A 121 13.66 -4.08 3.57
N LEU A 122 13.35 -5.02 2.68
CA LEU A 122 14.28 -5.49 1.64
C LEU A 122 14.69 -4.37 0.68
N THR A 123 13.82 -3.38 0.46
CA THR A 123 14.24 -2.22 -0.34
C THR A 123 15.44 -1.53 0.29
N THR A 124 15.43 -1.35 1.62
CA THR A 124 16.54 -0.73 2.36
C THR A 124 17.74 -1.66 2.41
N GLU A 125 17.56 -2.91 2.83
CA GLU A 125 18.65 -3.91 3.01
C GLU A 125 19.43 -4.19 1.71
N MET A 126 18.76 -4.17 0.56
CA MET A 126 19.34 -4.45 -0.75
C MET A 126 19.61 -3.19 -1.58
N SER A 127 19.39 -2.00 -1.04
CA SER A 127 19.53 -0.73 -1.75
C SER A 127 18.77 -0.70 -3.09
N LEU A 128 17.54 -1.22 -3.10
CA LEU A 128 16.71 -1.24 -4.31
C LEU A 128 16.42 0.18 -4.79
N GLY A 129 16.49 0.39 -6.11
CA GLY A 129 16.24 1.68 -6.74
C GLY A 129 14.74 1.98 -6.86
N VAL A 130 14.42 3.26 -7.05
CA VAL A 130 13.05 3.80 -7.13
C VAL A 130 12.15 3.05 -8.13
N GLU A 131 12.68 2.64 -9.29
CA GLU A 131 11.93 1.91 -10.32
C GLU A 131 11.53 0.50 -9.86
N THR A 132 12.45 -0.22 -9.22
CA THR A 132 12.17 -1.55 -8.66
C THR A 132 11.11 -1.43 -7.56
N THR A 133 11.24 -0.41 -6.71
CA THR A 133 10.26 -0.13 -5.65
C THR A 133 8.88 0.17 -6.21
N TYR A 134 8.82 1.03 -7.24
CA TYR A 134 7.58 1.38 -7.95
C TYR A 134 6.90 0.14 -8.54
N VAL A 135 7.64 -0.70 -9.26
CA VAL A 135 7.06 -1.90 -9.91
C VAL A 135 6.49 -2.86 -8.86
N ALA A 136 7.20 -3.11 -7.78
CA ALA A 136 6.76 -4.03 -6.74
C ALA A 136 5.54 -3.49 -5.95
N LEU A 137 5.55 -2.21 -5.52
CA LEU A 137 4.38 -1.60 -4.88
C LEU A 137 3.17 -1.59 -5.82
N ARG A 138 3.38 -1.33 -7.12
CA ARG A 138 2.30 -1.40 -8.12
C ARG A 138 1.69 -2.80 -8.20
N LEU A 139 2.48 -3.87 -8.03
CA LEU A 139 1.95 -5.23 -7.99
C LEU A 139 1.08 -5.46 -6.76
N PHE A 140 1.53 -5.06 -5.57
CA PHE A 140 0.72 -5.17 -4.35
C PHE A 140 -0.58 -4.36 -4.45
N TYR A 141 -0.50 -3.11 -4.93
CA TYR A 141 -1.66 -2.28 -5.24
C TYR A 141 -2.65 -3.00 -6.18
N ASN A 142 -2.15 -3.56 -7.29
CA ASN A 142 -3.01 -4.28 -8.24
C ASN A 142 -3.65 -5.53 -7.63
N LYS A 143 -2.95 -6.22 -6.71
CA LYS A 143 -3.51 -7.40 -6.05
C LYS A 143 -4.60 -7.04 -5.05
N LEU A 144 -4.40 -5.99 -4.25
CA LEU A 144 -5.39 -5.49 -3.30
C LEU A 144 -6.68 -4.97 -3.95
N LYS A 145 -6.66 -4.65 -5.25
CA LYS A 145 -7.91 -4.35 -5.99
C LYS A 145 -8.90 -5.50 -5.94
N ALA A 146 -8.42 -6.74 -5.87
CA ALA A 146 -9.25 -7.93 -5.81
C ALA A 146 -9.77 -8.25 -4.39
N ALA A 147 -9.23 -7.62 -3.34
CA ALA A 147 -9.77 -7.77 -1.99
C ALA A 147 -11.08 -6.98 -1.87
N GLU A 148 -12.07 -7.50 -1.17
CA GLU A 148 -13.34 -6.79 -0.95
C GLU A 148 -13.23 -5.77 0.18
N LEU A 149 -12.62 -6.20 1.28
CA LEU A 149 -12.40 -5.42 2.50
C LEU A 149 -10.93 -5.52 2.87
N ILE A 150 -10.43 -4.55 3.66
CA ILE A 150 -9.09 -4.56 4.24
C ILE A 150 -9.23 -4.39 5.74
N ASP A 151 -8.63 -5.29 6.49
CA ASP A 151 -8.61 -5.27 7.95
C ASP A 151 -7.73 -4.11 8.43
N ASP A 152 -8.13 -3.45 9.51
CA ASP A 152 -7.37 -2.33 10.06
C ASP A 152 -5.99 -2.73 10.56
N SER A 153 -5.82 -3.97 11.02
CA SER A 153 -4.51 -4.51 11.39
C SER A 153 -3.51 -4.51 10.24
N MET A 154 -3.96 -4.67 8.99
CA MET A 154 -3.11 -4.60 7.80
C MET A 154 -2.56 -3.17 7.61
N MET A 155 -3.40 -2.15 7.79
CA MET A 155 -2.98 -0.75 7.69
C MET A 155 -2.05 -0.35 8.84
N LEU A 156 -2.36 -0.79 10.06
CA LEU A 156 -1.52 -0.57 11.25
C LEU A 156 -0.13 -1.22 11.10
N GLN A 157 -0.01 -2.33 10.36
CA GLN A 157 1.26 -2.95 10.04
C GLN A 157 2.06 -2.19 8.97
N ILE A 158 1.42 -1.63 7.94
CA ILE A 158 2.17 -1.02 6.82
C ILE A 158 2.58 0.41 7.09
N LEU A 159 1.68 1.24 7.62
CA LEU A 159 1.89 2.67 7.72
C LEU A 159 3.20 3.04 8.46
N PRO A 160 3.54 2.42 9.61
CA PRO A 160 4.81 2.70 10.31
C PRO A 160 6.06 2.38 9.50
N HIS A 161 5.96 1.48 8.52
CA HIS A 161 7.07 1.05 7.67
C HIS A 161 7.21 1.89 6.40
N LEU A 162 6.17 2.62 5.97
CA LEU A 162 6.27 3.45 4.77
C LEU A 162 7.29 4.58 4.96
N ASN A 163 7.26 5.27 6.09
CA ASN A 163 8.20 6.37 6.36
C ASN A 163 9.69 5.92 6.32
N PRO A 164 10.16 5.01 7.19
CA PRO A 164 11.58 4.65 7.25
C PRO A 164 12.13 3.99 5.98
N HIS A 165 11.28 3.34 5.17
CA HIS A 165 11.73 2.63 3.97
C HIS A 165 11.57 3.43 2.67
N LEU A 166 10.57 4.32 2.59
CA LEU A 166 10.32 5.13 1.41
C LEU A 166 10.87 6.55 1.52
N GLY A 167 11.04 7.11 2.72
CA GLY A 167 11.48 8.50 2.93
C GLY A 167 12.79 8.84 2.19
N ARG A 168 13.73 7.90 2.11
CA ARG A 168 14.99 8.05 1.34
C ARG A 168 14.81 8.33 -0.16
N PHE A 169 13.64 8.02 -0.73
CA PHE A 169 13.36 8.33 -2.13
C PHE A 169 12.87 9.76 -2.33
N PHE A 170 12.41 10.42 -1.26
CA PHE A 170 11.72 11.71 -1.27
C PHE A 170 12.47 12.82 -0.52
N ASP A 171 13.47 12.48 0.30
CA ASP A 171 14.30 13.43 1.05
C ASP A 171 14.81 14.61 0.19
N GLU A 172 14.44 15.83 0.59
CA GLU A 172 14.80 17.09 -0.07
C GLU A 172 16.30 17.39 -0.01
N HIS A 173 17.02 16.91 1.00
CA HIS A 173 18.46 17.11 1.08
C HIS A 173 19.22 16.28 0.02
N MET A 174 18.59 15.23 -0.51
CA MET A 174 19.04 14.47 -1.68
C MET A 174 18.52 15.06 -3.02
N GLN A 175 17.71 16.10 -2.97
CA GLN A 175 17.30 16.87 -4.13
C GLN A 175 18.36 17.94 -4.38
N GLU A 176 19.37 17.59 -5.17
CA GLU A 176 20.17 18.60 -5.89
C GLU A 176 19.20 19.47 -6.68
N THR A 177 18.78 20.60 -6.09
CA THR A 177 18.05 21.73 -6.65
C THR A 177 17.06 21.32 -7.74
N SER A 178 15.83 21.03 -7.32
CA SER A 178 14.70 20.50 -8.10
C SER A 178 14.17 21.41 -9.22
N LEU A 179 14.76 22.59 -9.39
CA LEU A 179 14.65 23.33 -10.63
C LEU A 179 15.97 23.13 -11.35
N ILE A 180 15.89 22.58 -12.57
CA ILE A 180 16.85 22.86 -13.63
C ILE A 180 16.81 24.38 -13.78
N ASP A 181 17.51 25.08 -12.89
CA ASP A 181 17.56 26.51 -12.91
C ASP A 181 18.39 26.82 -14.14
N LEU A 182 17.68 27.16 -15.21
CA LEU A 182 18.29 27.52 -16.47
C LEU A 182 19.32 28.63 -16.23
N ASP A 183 19.15 29.45 -15.19
CA ASP A 183 20.15 30.45 -14.79
C ASP A 183 21.39 29.81 -14.16
N VAL A 184 21.29 28.73 -13.38
CA VAL A 184 22.48 27.99 -12.88
C VAL A 184 23.22 27.32 -14.02
N ILE A 185 22.50 26.71 -14.97
CA ILE A 185 23.10 26.08 -16.16
C ILE A 185 23.76 27.14 -17.02
N LYS A 186 23.07 28.26 -17.27
CA LYS A 186 23.58 29.41 -18.01
C LYS A 186 24.84 29.97 -17.33
N GLN A 187 24.81 30.22 -16.02
CA GLN A 187 25.96 30.71 -15.27
C GLN A 187 27.13 29.73 -15.29
N HIS A 188 26.87 28.43 -15.27
CA HIS A 188 27.93 27.41 -15.32
C HIS A 188 28.56 27.32 -16.71
N ILE A 189 27.74 27.38 -17.77
CA ILE A 189 28.20 27.46 -19.16
C ILE A 189 29.01 28.75 -19.35
N GLU A 190 28.51 29.91 -18.91
CA GLU A 190 29.17 31.21 -18.99
C GLU A 190 30.53 31.18 -18.28
N LYS A 191 30.58 30.77 -17.00
CA LYS A 191 31.84 30.67 -16.23
C LYS A 191 32.87 29.74 -16.87
N THR A 192 32.41 28.68 -17.51
CA THR A 192 33.29 27.67 -18.11
C THR A 192 33.81 28.12 -19.47
N ILE A 193 32.96 28.76 -20.27
CA ILE A 193 33.36 29.48 -21.50
C ILE A 193 34.41 30.55 -21.15
N ASP A 194 34.16 31.35 -20.11
CA ASP A 194 35.07 32.38 -19.63
C ASP A 194 36.42 31.79 -19.16
N ALA A 195 36.40 30.69 -18.40
CA ALA A 195 37.61 30.03 -17.92
C ALA A 195 38.47 29.47 -19.07
N LYS A 196 37.84 28.86 -20.09
CA LYS A 196 38.52 28.34 -21.27
C LYS A 196 39.04 29.45 -22.18
N LEU A 197 38.24 30.50 -22.44
CA LEU A 197 38.69 31.70 -23.18
C LEU A 197 39.90 32.35 -22.49
N SER A 198 39.86 32.47 -21.16
CA SER A 198 40.96 33.02 -20.37
C SER A 198 42.22 32.14 -20.42
N ALA A 199 42.07 30.81 -20.42
CA ALA A 199 43.18 29.87 -20.60
C ALA A 199 43.75 29.87 -22.04
N HIS A 200 42.92 30.18 -23.03
CA HIS A 200 43.35 30.33 -24.42
C HIS A 200 44.08 31.64 -24.70
N GLN A 201 43.78 32.72 -23.96
CA GLN A 201 44.55 33.96 -24.04
C GLN A 201 45.99 33.80 -23.53
N THR A 202 46.28 32.79 -22.70
CA THR A 202 47.59 32.55 -22.12
C THR A 202 48.40 31.46 -22.82
N THR A 203 47.81 30.71 -23.76
CA THR A 203 48.46 29.56 -24.43
C THR A 203 48.44 29.73 -25.95
N SER A 204 49.59 29.60 -26.63
CA SER A 204 49.74 29.79 -28.09
C SER A 204 48.73 28.98 -28.92
N GLN A 205 47.90 29.72 -29.67
CA GLN A 205 46.97 29.32 -30.75
C GLN A 205 46.51 27.85 -30.82
N PRO A 206 45.48 27.46 -30.05
CA PRO A 206 44.59 26.37 -30.44
C PRO A 206 43.73 26.77 -31.64
N SER A 207 43.29 25.79 -32.45
CA SER A 207 42.43 26.09 -33.60
C SER A 207 41.04 26.48 -33.10
N SER A 208 40.38 27.42 -33.77
CA SER A 208 39.00 27.84 -33.43
C SER A 208 38.01 26.68 -33.37
N ASN A 209 38.31 25.55 -34.03
CA ASN A 209 37.49 24.34 -34.03
C ASN A 209 37.57 23.59 -32.70
N ASP A 210 38.71 23.62 -32.01
CA ASP A 210 38.90 22.89 -30.75
C ASP A 210 38.04 23.49 -29.62
N ILE A 211 37.91 24.82 -29.60
CA ILE A 211 37.05 25.55 -28.65
C ILE A 211 35.58 25.20 -28.86
N VAL A 212 35.14 25.15 -30.12
CA VAL A 212 33.75 24.81 -30.46
C VAL A 212 33.44 23.37 -30.07
N GLN A 213 34.36 22.43 -30.32
CA GLN A 213 34.18 21.03 -29.92
C GLN A 213 34.13 20.86 -28.40
N ASP A 214 34.98 21.56 -27.65
CA ASP A 214 34.96 21.54 -26.17
C ASP A 214 33.64 22.08 -25.62
N ILE A 215 33.14 23.21 -26.14
CA ILE A 215 31.84 23.77 -25.73
C ILE A 215 30.70 22.80 -26.05
N MET A 216 30.68 22.22 -27.25
CA MET A 216 29.65 21.24 -27.62
C MET A 216 29.67 20.00 -26.71
N ALA A 217 30.86 19.48 -26.38
CA ALA A 217 31.00 18.34 -25.48
C ALA A 217 30.45 18.64 -24.07
N MET A 218 30.71 19.84 -23.54
CA MET A 218 30.20 20.27 -22.23
C MET A 218 28.69 20.48 -22.23
N VAL A 219 28.15 21.14 -23.25
CA VAL A 219 26.70 21.32 -23.39
C VAL A 219 26.01 19.97 -23.45
N HIS A 220 26.55 19.01 -24.21
CA HIS A 220 26.01 17.67 -24.29
C HIS A 220 26.12 16.91 -22.95
N GLN A 221 27.21 17.08 -22.21
CA GLN A 221 27.36 16.49 -20.88
C GLN A 221 26.32 17.04 -19.90
N GLU A 222 26.07 18.34 -19.88
CA GLU A 222 25.07 18.96 -19.01
C GLU A 222 23.64 18.59 -19.45
N GLU A 223 23.36 18.53 -20.75
CA GLU A 223 22.11 17.99 -21.28
C GLU A 223 21.84 16.56 -20.75
N GLN A 224 22.83 15.68 -20.81
CA GLN A 224 22.70 14.32 -20.27
C GLN A 224 22.47 14.31 -18.75
N ARG A 225 23.12 15.20 -17.99
CA ARG A 225 22.91 15.34 -16.54
C ARG A 225 21.50 15.80 -16.22
N ILE A 226 21.02 16.80 -16.94
CA ILE A 226 19.65 17.33 -16.82
C ILE A 226 18.64 16.22 -17.13
N GLN A 227 18.81 15.51 -18.25
CA GLN A 227 17.93 14.41 -18.63
C GLN A 227 17.92 13.30 -17.57
N LYS A 228 19.09 12.96 -17.02
CA LYS A 228 19.20 11.99 -15.93
C LYS A 228 18.51 12.46 -14.66
N ARG A 229 18.65 13.73 -14.26
CA ARG A 229 17.94 14.31 -13.10
C ARG A 229 16.42 14.31 -13.31
N ALA A 230 15.96 14.79 -14.47
CA ALA A 230 14.54 14.80 -14.84
C ALA A 230 13.94 13.39 -14.83
N SER A 231 14.65 12.39 -15.38
CA SER A 231 14.19 10.99 -15.37
C SER A 231 14.06 10.42 -13.95
N LYS A 232 15.02 10.73 -13.06
CA LYS A 232 14.96 10.33 -11.65
C LYS A 232 13.79 10.99 -10.92
N GLN A 233 13.56 12.28 -11.17
CA GLN A 233 12.42 12.98 -10.59
C GLN A 233 11.10 12.38 -11.07
N ALA A 234 10.95 12.15 -12.39
CA ALA A 234 9.76 11.51 -12.94
C ALA A 234 9.52 10.10 -12.37
N ALA A 235 10.59 9.36 -12.05
CA ALA A 235 10.48 8.06 -11.39
C ALA A 235 10.00 8.17 -9.93
N ARG A 236 10.48 9.17 -9.18
CA ARG A 236 10.01 9.48 -7.82
C ARG A 236 8.55 9.89 -7.81
N GLU A 237 8.13 10.76 -8.73
CA GLU A 237 6.71 11.15 -8.85
C GLU A 237 5.82 9.96 -9.19
N ARG A 238 6.29 9.04 -10.04
CA ARG A 238 5.57 7.78 -10.29
C ARG A 238 5.47 6.92 -9.04
N LEU A 239 6.53 6.85 -8.23
CA LEU A 239 6.52 6.14 -6.96
C LEU A 239 5.52 6.78 -5.98
N ARG A 240 5.56 8.11 -5.82
CA ARG A 240 4.61 8.85 -4.98
C ARG A 240 3.17 8.58 -5.41
N ALA A 241 2.90 8.71 -6.70
CA ALA A 241 1.56 8.49 -7.25
C ALA A 241 1.04 7.06 -7.04
N VAL A 242 1.91 6.04 -7.01
CA VAL A 242 1.47 4.66 -6.69
C VAL A 242 1.27 4.46 -5.19
N VAL A 243 2.07 5.11 -4.33
CA VAL A 243 1.87 5.10 -2.87
C VAL A 243 0.53 5.73 -2.52
N LEU A 244 0.22 6.91 -3.07
CA LEU A 244 -1.07 7.59 -2.87
C LEU A 244 -2.26 6.70 -3.27
N ARG A 245 -2.22 6.13 -4.49
CA ARG A 245 -3.28 5.23 -4.97
C ARG A 245 -3.40 3.95 -4.14
N PHE A 246 -2.27 3.45 -3.63
CA PHE A 246 -2.26 2.31 -2.74
C PHE A 246 -2.97 2.61 -1.42
N LEU A 247 -2.62 3.74 -0.79
CA LEU A 247 -3.23 4.19 0.46
C LEU A 247 -4.71 4.48 0.28
N ASP A 248 -5.08 5.25 -0.73
CA ASP A 248 -6.49 5.58 -1.03
C ASP A 248 -7.34 4.32 -1.25
N LEU A 249 -6.85 3.36 -2.04
CA LEU A 249 -7.54 2.08 -2.24
C LEU A 249 -7.70 1.31 -0.92
N ALA A 250 -6.65 1.30 -0.10
CA ALA A 250 -6.65 0.54 1.14
C ALA A 250 -7.62 1.13 2.18
N LEU A 251 -7.56 2.46 2.35
CA LEU A 251 -8.43 3.22 3.23
C LEU A 251 -9.91 3.13 2.80
N ASN A 252 -10.21 3.20 1.50
CA ASN A 252 -11.58 3.07 1.00
C ASN A 252 -12.23 1.69 1.31
N LYS A 253 -11.42 0.66 1.55
CA LYS A 253 -11.88 -0.70 1.85
C LYS A 253 -11.69 -1.08 3.33
N LEU A 254 -11.19 -0.16 4.15
CA LEU A 254 -10.85 -0.39 5.54
C LEU A 254 -12.06 -0.85 6.36
N MET A 255 -11.86 -1.84 7.21
CA MET A 255 -12.87 -2.37 8.12
C MET A 255 -12.21 -2.65 9.45
N TRP A 256 -12.93 -2.36 10.53
CA TRP A 256 -12.48 -2.60 11.89
C TRP A 256 -13.12 -3.85 12.47
N ASN A 257 -12.39 -4.50 13.37
CA ASN A 257 -12.88 -5.67 14.09
C ASN A 257 -13.92 -5.28 15.15
N ILE A 258 -15.16 -5.74 14.96
CA ILE A 258 -16.27 -5.49 15.89
C ILE A 258 -16.12 -6.24 17.23
N ASP A 259 -15.35 -7.32 17.24
CA ASP A 259 -15.12 -8.14 18.44
C ASP A 259 -14.16 -7.46 19.44
N ALA A 260 -13.51 -6.35 19.05
CA ALA A 260 -12.58 -5.59 19.88
C ALA A 260 -12.91 -4.08 19.84
N PRO A 261 -14.09 -3.66 20.33
CA PRO A 261 -14.61 -2.29 20.19
C PRO A 261 -13.66 -1.22 20.74
N GLU A 262 -12.95 -1.52 21.83
CA GLU A 262 -11.96 -0.65 22.46
C GLU A 262 -10.77 -0.31 21.55
N SER A 263 -10.46 -1.16 20.57
CA SER A 263 -9.33 -0.96 19.66
C SER A 263 -9.69 -0.13 18.43
N ILE A 264 -10.97 -0.05 18.08
CA ILE A 264 -11.46 0.56 16.84
C ILE A 264 -11.09 2.05 16.78
N TRP A 265 -11.41 2.80 17.84
CA TRP A 265 -11.14 4.22 17.89
C TRP A 265 -9.64 4.52 17.88
N GLN A 266 -8.88 3.79 18.71
CA GLN A 266 -7.43 3.90 18.74
C GLN A 266 -6.79 3.57 17.38
N SER A 267 -7.31 2.57 16.68
CA SER A 267 -6.86 2.20 15.33
C SER A 267 -7.10 3.34 14.32
N PHE A 268 -8.30 3.92 14.33
CA PHE A 268 -8.62 5.10 13.50
C PHE A 268 -7.68 6.28 13.77
N LEU A 269 -7.44 6.61 15.05
CA LEU A 269 -6.50 7.67 15.45
C LEU A 269 -5.06 7.37 15.02
N THR A 270 -4.63 6.12 15.18
CA THR A 270 -3.27 5.70 14.80
C THR A 270 -3.08 5.80 13.28
N ILE A 271 -4.06 5.36 12.49
CA ILE A 271 -4.02 5.44 11.03
C ILE A 271 -3.90 6.90 10.57
N THR A 272 -4.76 7.78 11.09
CA THR A 272 -4.74 9.21 10.72
C THR A 272 -3.45 9.90 11.14
N GLN A 273 -2.92 9.62 12.33
CA GLN A 273 -1.62 10.11 12.77
C GLN A 273 -0.49 9.67 11.84
N GLN A 274 -0.47 8.40 11.43
CA GLN A 274 0.56 7.90 10.52
C GLN A 274 0.46 8.54 9.14
N LEU A 275 -0.76 8.81 8.63
CA LEU A 275 -0.93 9.57 7.39
C LEU A 275 -0.34 10.98 7.50
N GLN A 276 -0.56 11.67 8.62
CA GLN A 276 0.06 12.98 8.88
C GLN A 276 1.59 12.89 8.93
N MET A 277 2.15 11.81 9.49
CA MET A 277 3.60 11.57 9.46
C MET A 277 4.14 11.42 8.03
N LEU A 278 3.41 10.76 7.13
CA LEU A 278 3.80 10.68 5.72
C LEU A 278 3.81 12.04 5.02
N GLY A 279 2.91 12.95 5.44
CA GLY A 279 2.90 14.35 5.00
C GLY A 279 4.12 15.12 5.53
N ALA A 280 4.41 14.99 6.82
CA ALA A 280 5.54 15.66 7.47
C ALA A 280 6.90 15.25 6.85
N GLU A 281 6.99 14.02 6.34
CA GLU A 281 8.21 13.45 5.74
C GLU A 281 8.25 13.61 4.22
N ASN A 282 7.35 14.42 3.65
CA ASN A 282 7.29 14.77 2.23
C ASN A 282 7.12 13.55 1.28
N ILE A 283 6.67 12.43 1.83
CA ILE A 283 6.23 11.27 1.05
C ILE A 283 4.94 11.66 0.33
N ILE A 284 4.01 12.28 1.07
CA ILE A 284 2.85 12.99 0.54
C ILE A 284 3.19 14.47 0.57
N ASN A 285 3.51 15.05 -0.58
CA ASN A 285 4.04 16.41 -0.66
C ASN A 285 2.97 17.49 -0.88
N HIS A 286 1.77 17.11 -1.31
CA HIS A 286 0.65 18.02 -1.50
C HIS A 286 -0.31 17.95 -0.30
N LEU A 287 -0.73 19.10 0.23
CA LEU A 287 -1.66 19.16 1.35
C LEU A 287 -3.04 18.60 0.96
N ASP A 288 -3.53 18.91 -0.24
CA ASP A 288 -4.79 18.35 -0.75
C ASP A 288 -4.77 16.82 -0.81
N ASP A 289 -3.68 16.20 -1.28
CA ASP A 289 -3.55 14.73 -1.30
C ASP A 289 -3.61 14.14 0.12
N LEU A 290 -3.05 14.82 1.12
CA LEU A 290 -3.14 14.40 2.52
C LEU A 290 -4.55 14.58 3.06
N ASP A 291 -5.19 15.72 2.78
CA ASP A 291 -6.55 16.00 3.24
C ASP A 291 -7.56 15.02 2.64
N ASP A 292 -7.41 14.67 1.36
CA ASP A 292 -8.20 13.64 0.67
C ASP A 292 -8.11 12.28 1.38
N LEU A 293 -6.90 11.85 1.78
CA LEU A 293 -6.73 10.59 2.52
C LEU A 293 -7.35 10.63 3.92
N LEU A 294 -7.27 11.78 4.61
CA LEU A 294 -7.91 11.98 5.90
C LEU A 294 -9.43 11.98 5.79
N TRP A 295 -9.98 12.59 4.73
CA TRP A 295 -11.41 12.53 4.41
C TRP A 295 -11.87 11.12 4.05
N THR A 296 -11.13 10.40 3.21
CA THR A 296 -11.39 8.99 2.89
C THR A 296 -11.45 8.14 4.16
N THR A 297 -10.48 8.31 5.07
CA THR A 297 -10.45 7.60 6.36
C THR A 297 -11.66 7.96 7.23
N THR A 298 -12.00 9.26 7.32
CA THR A 298 -13.15 9.77 8.09
C THR A 298 -14.47 9.21 7.56
N HIS A 299 -14.69 9.28 6.25
CA HIS A 299 -15.90 8.76 5.62
C HIS A 299 -16.00 7.24 5.78
N ARG A 300 -14.88 6.52 5.67
CA ARG A 300 -14.88 5.08 5.86
C ARG A 300 -15.20 4.68 7.29
N PHE A 301 -14.68 5.42 8.28
CA PHE A 301 -15.03 5.23 9.69
C PHE A 301 -16.53 5.49 9.93
N CYS A 302 -17.07 6.59 9.41
CA CYS A 302 -18.50 6.87 9.50
C CYS A 302 -19.35 5.78 8.84
N TYR A 303 -18.94 5.28 7.66
CA TYR A 303 -19.59 4.16 7.00
C TYR A 303 -19.61 2.89 7.87
N PHE A 304 -18.48 2.56 8.51
CA PHE A 304 -18.39 1.43 9.45
C PHE A 304 -19.38 1.60 10.62
N ILE A 305 -19.41 2.78 11.24
CA ILE A 305 -20.31 3.09 12.36
C ILE A 305 -21.79 3.06 11.92
N ASP A 306 -22.11 3.54 10.73
CA ASP A 306 -23.48 3.49 10.22
C ASP A 306 -23.97 2.04 9.98
N LEU A 307 -23.05 1.17 9.53
CA LEU A 307 -23.32 -0.23 9.23
C LEU A 307 -23.40 -1.10 10.49
N LEU A 308 -22.45 -0.97 11.42
CA LEU A 308 -22.25 -1.88 12.54
C LEU A 308 -22.39 -1.23 13.92
N GLY A 309 -22.55 0.09 13.98
CA GLY A 309 -22.57 0.83 15.25
C GLY A 309 -23.71 0.44 16.20
N GLY A 310 -24.80 -0.14 15.70
CA GLY A 310 -25.87 -0.66 16.55
C GLY A 310 -25.45 -1.85 17.45
N HIS A 311 -24.37 -2.55 17.10
CA HIS A 311 -23.84 -3.68 17.87
C HIS A 311 -22.69 -3.28 18.81
N LEU A 312 -22.22 -2.04 18.76
CA LEU A 312 -21.14 -1.54 19.61
C LEU A 312 -21.70 -1.13 20.99
N PRO A 313 -20.92 -1.33 22.08
CA PRO A 313 -21.35 -0.96 23.42
C PRO A 313 -21.47 0.57 23.59
N LEU A 314 -22.34 1.05 24.48
CA LEU A 314 -22.50 2.50 24.71
C LEU A 314 -21.21 3.19 25.17
N SER A 315 -20.36 2.49 25.93
CA SER A 315 -19.07 2.99 26.40
C SER A 315 -18.13 3.40 25.25
N PHE A 316 -18.21 2.71 24.10
CA PHE A 316 -17.45 3.06 22.91
C PHE A 316 -17.80 4.46 22.40
N PHE A 317 -19.10 4.81 22.36
CA PHE A 317 -19.54 6.13 21.92
C PHE A 317 -19.19 7.23 22.92
N GLU A 318 -19.28 6.92 24.22
CA GLU A 318 -18.96 7.87 25.29
C GLU A 318 -17.48 8.27 25.27
N GLU A 319 -16.58 7.31 24.99
CA GLU A 319 -15.15 7.58 24.81
C GLU A 319 -14.91 8.57 23.66
N ILE A 320 -15.50 8.31 22.48
CA ILE A 320 -15.30 9.18 21.32
C ILE A 320 -15.91 10.56 21.54
N GLU A 321 -17.13 10.63 22.10
CA GLU A 321 -17.76 11.91 22.44
C GLU A 321 -16.93 12.72 23.42
N TYR A 322 -16.29 12.07 24.40
CA TYR A 322 -15.37 12.71 25.33
C TYR A 322 -14.17 13.29 24.58
N ASP A 323 -13.51 12.54 23.71
CA ASP A 323 -12.36 13.00 22.95
C ASP A 323 -12.69 14.18 22.03
N LEU A 324 -13.85 14.13 21.35
CA LEU A 324 -14.33 15.19 20.47
C LEU A 324 -14.70 16.47 21.23
N THR A 325 -15.34 16.33 22.40
CA THR A 325 -15.77 17.47 23.22
C THR A 325 -14.58 18.17 23.87
N ASN A 326 -13.55 17.42 24.25
CA ASN A 326 -12.34 17.94 24.87
C ASN A 326 -11.26 18.33 23.84
N ASN A 327 -11.55 18.25 22.54
CA ASN A 327 -10.63 18.59 21.45
C ASN A 327 -9.30 17.82 21.53
N LEU A 328 -9.35 16.54 21.91
CA LEU A 328 -8.15 15.71 22.09
C LEU A 328 -7.60 15.18 20.75
N VAL A 329 -8.38 15.28 19.68
CA VAL A 329 -8.04 14.76 18.35
C VAL A 329 -7.56 15.87 17.43
N PHE A 330 -6.24 16.08 17.40
CA PHE A 330 -5.63 17.24 16.74
C PHE A 330 -6.05 17.43 15.26
N PHE A 331 -6.08 16.37 14.46
CA PHE A 331 -6.40 16.49 13.04
C PHE A 331 -7.85 16.91 12.76
N LEU A 332 -8.77 16.68 13.71
CA LEU A 332 -10.17 17.08 13.61
C LEU A 332 -10.40 18.54 13.97
N GLU A 333 -9.42 19.19 14.60
CA GLU A 333 -9.45 20.62 14.93
C GLU A 333 -8.79 21.48 13.84
N ALA A 334 -8.12 20.86 12.87
CA ALA A 334 -7.53 21.57 11.74
C ALA A 334 -8.64 22.19 10.86
N PRO A 335 -8.42 23.41 10.31
CA PRO A 335 -9.37 24.00 9.38
C PRO A 335 -9.46 23.15 8.10
N GLU A 336 -10.68 23.01 7.58
CA GLU A 336 -10.92 22.36 6.30
C GLU A 336 -10.28 23.16 5.15
N GLN A 337 -9.77 22.46 4.13
CA GLN A 337 -9.17 23.11 2.95
C GLN A 337 -10.23 23.81 2.10
N ASP A 338 -11.41 23.20 1.95
CA ASP A 338 -12.52 23.78 1.22
C ASP A 338 -13.38 24.68 2.11
N HIS A 339 -13.79 25.82 1.55
CA HIS A 339 -14.67 26.75 2.25
C HIS A 339 -16.10 26.21 2.36
N GLU A 340 -16.74 26.49 3.50
CA GLU A 340 -18.17 26.21 3.77
C GLU A 340 -18.58 24.73 3.79
N ILE A 341 -17.63 23.79 3.79
CA ILE A 341 -17.94 22.38 3.95
C ILE A 341 -18.19 22.02 5.42
N THR A 342 -18.91 20.92 5.64
CA THR A 342 -19.05 20.35 6.99
C THR A 342 -17.71 19.78 7.41
N SER A 343 -17.24 20.11 8.63
CA SER A 343 -15.96 19.61 9.10
C SER A 343 -15.96 18.11 9.39
N LYS A 344 -14.80 17.48 9.28
CA LYS A 344 -14.56 16.05 9.62
C LYS A 344 -15.12 15.71 11.00
N LYS A 345 -14.84 16.58 11.99
CA LYS A 345 -15.34 16.48 13.36
C LYS A 345 -16.86 16.41 13.42
N ASN A 346 -17.54 17.32 12.73
CA ASN A 346 -19.00 17.39 12.71
C ASN A 346 -19.61 16.18 12.02
N THR A 347 -18.98 15.70 10.93
CA THR A 347 -19.42 14.47 10.23
C THR A 347 -19.36 13.25 11.15
N ILE A 348 -18.26 13.08 11.91
CA ILE A 348 -18.13 11.99 12.90
C ILE A 348 -19.19 12.14 13.99
N ALA A 349 -19.30 13.32 14.61
CA ALA A 349 -20.25 13.57 15.70
C ALA A 349 -21.71 13.26 15.30
N GLN A 350 -22.14 13.69 14.11
CA GLN A 350 -23.48 13.40 13.60
C GLN A 350 -23.72 11.90 13.37
N THR A 351 -22.70 11.19 12.93
CA THR A 351 -22.77 9.73 12.69
C THR A 351 -22.88 8.98 14.02
N LEU A 352 -22.08 9.38 15.03
CA LEU A 352 -22.12 8.81 16.37
C LEU A 352 -23.49 8.98 17.03
N ILE A 353 -24.12 10.16 16.93
CA ILE A 353 -25.47 10.38 17.50
C ILE A 353 -26.48 9.36 16.95
N LYS A 354 -26.47 9.13 15.63
CA LYS A 354 -27.39 8.18 14.99
C LYS A 354 -27.10 6.75 15.42
N ALA A 355 -25.83 6.34 15.43
CA ALA A 355 -25.42 4.98 15.79
C ALA A 355 -25.63 4.70 17.28
N LYS A 356 -25.31 5.64 18.17
CA LYS A 356 -25.57 5.56 19.61
C LYS A 356 -27.05 5.41 19.91
N ALA A 357 -27.92 6.12 19.19
CA ALA A 357 -29.37 5.94 19.32
C ALA A 357 -29.82 4.52 18.93
N LYS A 358 -29.23 3.93 17.87
CA LYS A 358 -29.47 2.53 17.48
C LYS A 358 -28.97 1.55 18.56
N ALA A 359 -27.75 1.73 19.04
CA ALA A 359 -27.15 0.91 20.09
C ALA A 359 -27.98 0.95 21.38
N TYR A 360 -28.43 2.14 21.80
CA TYR A 360 -29.30 2.32 22.95
C TYR A 360 -30.63 1.57 22.79
N ALA A 361 -31.27 1.67 21.60
CA ALA A 361 -32.51 0.95 21.33
C ALA A 361 -32.31 -0.58 21.36
N TYR A 362 -31.18 -1.07 20.83
CA TYR A 362 -30.82 -2.48 20.87
C TYR A 362 -30.64 -2.99 22.31
N GLU A 363 -29.87 -2.28 23.13
CA GLU A 363 -29.59 -2.65 24.52
C GLU A 363 -30.83 -2.58 25.42
N THR A 364 -31.64 -1.53 25.27
CA THR A 364 -32.79 -1.30 26.17
C THR A 364 -34.07 -2.00 25.75
N GLN A 365 -34.32 -2.15 24.44
CA GLN A 365 -35.59 -2.68 23.92
C GLN A 365 -35.47 -4.08 23.34
N GLY A 366 -34.25 -4.62 23.21
CA GLY A 366 -34.02 -5.92 22.56
C GLY A 366 -34.53 -5.97 21.12
N LEU A 367 -34.72 -4.81 20.48
CA LEU A 367 -35.16 -4.73 19.09
C LEU A 367 -34.03 -5.26 18.21
N MET A 368 -34.30 -6.37 17.50
CA MET A 368 -33.37 -6.87 16.49
C MET A 368 -33.25 -5.83 15.37
N SER A 369 -32.00 -5.45 15.09
CA SER A 369 -31.57 -4.56 14.03
C SER A 369 -31.97 -5.03 12.64
#